data_AF-A0A3N0IZR3-F1
#
_entry.id   AF-A0A3N0IZR3-F1
#
_cell.length_a   1.000
_cell.length_b   1.000
_cell.length_c   1.000
_cell.angle_alpha   90.00
_cell.angle_beta   90.00
_cell.angle_gamma   90.00
#
_symmetry.space_group_name_H-M   'P 1'
#
loop_
_entity.id
_entity.type
_entity.pdbx_description
1 polymer ?
#
loop_
_entity_poly.entity_id
_entity_poly.type
_entity_poly.pdbx_seq_one_letter_code
_entity_poly.pdbx_strand_id
1 'polypeptide(L)'
;MKRKGKLNLTRIVLAVFFLVAAVLPLLGMFSQLASPGASAVFGTEQFRIACLNSIGVSLTSTVISLVLALAMSWVLCRTNIRAKSAIAVIMTLPMLIPSLALGMGLVFLLGSNGIITNALGLDFSLYGFWGIVMGSVLYSFPSAFLLLYDVLKYEDASPYEAADVLGIPKINQFLSITLPYLRKPLISAVFATFTLVVTDYGVPLMVGGKTTTLPVLMYQEVIGLLNYNTGVAIGFVLLIPAIVAFLVDVLNADKGKSSFVSKAFDIKRNVARDALGYVVGLVASVAIILPLGSFVLVSFVQKYPIDLTVTLDNIGRAMNLNVGDYWVNSIIIACAVALLGTTLAYFAAYITARMGGRFAKLLHLVCITTLAIPGIVLGLSYVLFFKGSILYGTFAILILANLIHFFASPYLMAYNSLGKVNENLEAVGSTMGISRGSILKDVLIPQTKDTIVEMVGYFFVNCMVTISAVAFLSTTLDMPLALLITDLDAQRLTECAAFVSLLILITNIAFKLILAGVKKAMHRAGSPTASAV
;
A
#
# COMPACT_ATOMS: atom_id res chain seq x y z
N MET A 1 26.60 -15.04 33.93
CA MET A 1 27.43 -14.07 33.17
C MET A 1 27.78 -14.71 31.82
N LYS A 2 27.78 -13.97 30.69
CA LYS A 2 27.87 -14.42 29.25
C LYS A 2 26.55 -14.71 28.51
N ARG A 3 25.76 -13.68 28.21
CA ARG A 3 24.77 -13.69 27.10
C ARG A 3 24.65 -12.35 26.34
N LYS A 4 25.65 -11.45 26.50
CA LYS A 4 25.70 -10.14 25.81
C LYS A 4 26.04 -10.24 24.30
N GLY A 5 26.59 -11.36 23.81
CA GLY A 5 27.11 -11.48 22.44
C GLY A 5 26.04 -11.59 21.33
N LYS A 6 25.08 -12.52 21.45
CA LYS A 6 24.11 -12.80 20.36
C LYS A 6 23.23 -11.59 20.02
N LEU A 7 22.87 -10.80 21.02
CA LEU A 7 21.97 -9.68 20.84
C LEU A 7 22.68 -8.42 20.33
N ASN A 8 23.99 -8.31 20.57
CA ASN A 8 24.81 -7.30 19.91
C ASN A 8 24.98 -7.59 18.42
N LEU A 9 25.09 -8.86 18.03
CA LEU A 9 25.18 -9.25 16.62
C LEU A 9 23.91 -8.84 15.84
N THR A 10 22.71 -9.13 16.36
CA THR A 10 21.45 -8.72 15.71
C THR A 10 21.34 -7.20 15.53
N ARG A 11 21.79 -6.42 16.53
CA ARG A 11 21.81 -4.96 16.45
C ARG A 11 22.76 -4.46 15.37
N ILE A 12 23.96 -5.05 15.27
CA ILE A 12 24.95 -4.72 14.23
C ILE A 12 24.39 -5.06 12.84
N VAL A 13 23.80 -6.24 12.67
CA VAL A 13 23.21 -6.66 11.39
C VAL A 13 22.11 -5.70 10.95
N LEU A 14 21.19 -5.33 11.84
CA LEU A 14 20.13 -4.35 11.50
C LEU A 14 20.69 -2.96 11.19
N ALA A 15 21.70 -2.50 11.94
CA ALA A 15 22.32 -1.21 11.69
C ALA A 15 23.02 -1.17 10.32
N VAL A 16 23.79 -2.20 9.99
CA VAL A 16 24.46 -2.34 8.69
C VAL A 16 23.45 -2.46 7.57
N PHE A 17 22.38 -3.24 7.77
CA PHE A 17 21.30 -3.39 6.80
C PHE A 17 20.69 -2.04 6.42
N PHE A 18 20.21 -1.24 7.39
CA PHE A 18 19.61 0.06 7.09
C PHE A 18 20.61 1.08 6.56
N LEU A 19 21.85 1.04 7.05
CA LEU A 19 22.89 1.94 6.57
C LEU A 19 23.14 1.71 5.07
N VAL A 20 23.34 0.46 4.66
CA VAL A 20 23.66 0.10 3.27
C VAL A 20 22.44 0.15 2.36
N ALA A 21 21.27 -0.27 2.84
CA ALA A 21 20.08 -0.41 2.01
C ALA A 21 19.21 0.85 1.95
N ALA A 22 19.24 1.74 2.94
CA ALA A 22 18.40 2.94 2.94
C ALA A 22 19.22 4.23 2.94
N VAL A 23 20.17 4.36 3.87
CA VAL A 23 20.84 5.63 4.13
C VAL A 23 21.87 5.97 3.04
N LEU A 24 22.80 5.06 2.75
CA LEU A 24 23.87 5.33 1.79
C LEU A 24 23.37 5.58 0.35
N PRO A 25 22.39 4.84 -0.20
CA PRO A 25 21.87 5.11 -1.53
C PRO A 25 21.24 6.50 -1.65
N LEU A 26 20.43 6.90 -0.66
CA LEU A 26 19.81 8.22 -0.63
C LEU A 26 20.85 9.33 -0.48
N LEU A 27 21.84 9.17 0.41
CA LEU A 27 22.94 10.13 0.54
C LEU A 27 23.75 10.26 -0.75
N GLY A 28 24.01 9.14 -1.44
CA GLY A 28 24.71 9.11 -2.72
C GLY A 28 23.93 9.77 -3.87
N MET A 29 22.60 9.71 -3.84
CA MET A 29 21.74 10.45 -4.76
C MET A 29 21.74 11.95 -4.44
N PHE A 30 21.61 12.32 -3.16
CA PHE A 30 21.55 13.74 -2.75
C PHE A 30 22.87 14.48 -2.90
N SER A 31 24.01 13.79 -2.83
CA SER A 31 25.30 14.42 -3.13
C SER A 31 25.40 14.95 -4.57
N GLN A 32 24.59 14.41 -5.49
CA GLN A 32 24.54 14.84 -6.89
C GLN A 32 23.59 16.04 -7.13
N LEU A 33 22.79 16.42 -6.12
CA LEU A 33 21.85 17.55 -6.23
C LEU A 33 22.56 18.89 -6.45
N ALA A 34 23.76 19.04 -5.89
CA ALA A 34 24.58 20.25 -6.05
C ALA A 34 25.22 20.38 -7.44
N SER A 35 25.05 19.39 -8.32
CA SER A 35 25.58 19.47 -9.68
C SER A 35 24.88 20.59 -10.49
N PRO A 36 25.60 21.25 -11.43
CA PRO A 36 25.00 22.25 -12.31
C PRO A 36 23.82 21.69 -13.13
N GLY A 37 23.90 20.42 -13.52
CA GLY A 37 22.83 19.74 -14.26
C GLY A 37 21.56 19.57 -13.43
N ALA A 38 21.65 19.08 -12.19
CA ALA A 38 20.48 18.89 -11.33
C ALA A 38 19.87 20.23 -10.89
N SER A 39 20.68 21.25 -10.61
CA SER A 39 20.18 22.58 -10.23
C SER A 39 19.47 23.32 -11.38
N ALA A 40 19.90 23.14 -12.62
CA ALA A 40 19.24 23.73 -13.79
C ALA A 40 17.80 23.25 -13.98
N VAL A 41 17.47 22.03 -13.55
CA VAL A 41 16.14 21.41 -13.70
C VAL A 41 15.05 22.24 -13.04
N PHE A 42 15.34 22.84 -11.88
CA PHE A 42 14.37 23.66 -11.13
C PHE A 42 13.91 24.91 -11.90
N GLY A 43 14.69 25.38 -12.87
CA GLY A 43 14.33 26.50 -13.74
C GLY A 43 13.53 26.12 -14.97
N THR A 44 13.33 24.82 -15.25
CA THR A 44 12.65 24.37 -16.48
C THR A 44 11.13 24.47 -16.37
N GLU A 45 10.48 24.82 -17.48
CA GLU A 45 9.02 24.91 -17.56
C GLU A 45 8.36 23.54 -17.35
N GLN A 46 8.94 22.48 -17.92
CA GLN A 46 8.46 21.11 -17.79
C GLN A 46 8.43 20.65 -16.33
N PHE A 47 9.47 20.96 -15.55
CA PHE A 47 9.51 20.67 -14.12
C PHE A 47 8.45 21.44 -13.34
N ARG A 48 8.28 22.74 -13.63
CA ARG A 48 7.24 23.56 -13.00
C ARG A 48 5.83 23.02 -13.27
N ILE A 49 5.53 22.67 -14.52
CA ILE A 49 4.24 22.09 -14.92
C ILE A 49 4.01 20.75 -14.20
N ALA A 50 5.01 19.88 -14.17
CA ALA A 50 4.91 18.59 -13.49
C ALA A 50 4.67 18.72 -11.98
N CYS A 51 5.32 19.69 -11.31
CA CYS A 51 5.08 20.03 -9.92
C CYS A 51 3.61 20.45 -9.68
N LEU A 52 3.10 21.39 -10.48
CA LEU A 52 1.73 21.89 -10.34
C LEU A 52 0.70 20.79 -10.60
N ASN A 53 0.90 19.98 -11.63
CA ASN A 53 0.03 18.84 -11.94
C ASN A 53 0.03 17.82 -10.79
N SER A 54 1.20 17.48 -10.24
CA SER A 54 1.31 16.51 -9.14
C SER A 54 0.58 17.01 -7.91
N ILE A 55 0.83 18.25 -7.48
CA ILE A 55 0.16 18.83 -6.31
C ILE A 55 -1.35 18.91 -6.54
N GLY A 56 -1.78 19.39 -7.70
CA GLY A 56 -3.20 19.54 -8.04
C GLY A 56 -3.95 18.21 -8.04
N VAL A 57 -3.39 17.19 -8.70
CA VAL A 57 -3.97 15.84 -8.74
C VAL A 57 -3.99 15.23 -7.35
N SER A 58 -2.90 15.32 -6.59
CA SER A 58 -2.79 14.69 -5.28
C SER A 58 -3.73 15.32 -4.26
N LEU A 59 -3.85 16.65 -4.21
CA LEU A 59 -4.80 17.31 -3.31
C LEU A 59 -6.25 16.96 -3.68
N THR A 60 -6.59 17.03 -4.96
CA THR A 60 -7.96 16.76 -5.44
C THR A 60 -8.36 15.31 -5.16
N SER A 61 -7.50 14.36 -5.52
CA SER A 61 -7.74 12.94 -5.28
C SER A 61 -7.81 12.63 -3.79
N THR A 62 -6.96 13.25 -2.96
CA THR A 62 -6.98 13.04 -1.50
C THR A 62 -8.32 13.45 -0.89
N VAL A 63 -8.81 14.64 -1.24
CA VAL A 63 -10.09 15.14 -0.73
C VAL A 63 -11.23 14.21 -1.16
N ILE A 64 -11.29 13.83 -2.43
CA ILE A 64 -12.34 12.95 -2.95
C ILE A 64 -12.27 11.57 -2.28
N SER A 65 -11.08 10.95 -2.23
CA SER A 65 -10.87 9.64 -1.59
C SER A 65 -11.29 9.64 -0.13
N LEU A 66 -10.96 10.67 0.64
CA LEU A 66 -11.35 10.76 2.05
C LEU A 66 -12.85 10.93 2.25
N VAL A 67 -13.49 11.77 1.45
CA VAL A 67 -14.94 11.97 1.50
C VAL A 67 -15.65 10.66 1.19
N LEU A 68 -15.25 9.96 0.13
CA LEU A 68 -15.82 8.67 -0.25
C LEU A 68 -15.52 7.59 0.80
N ALA A 69 -14.29 7.53 1.32
CA ALA A 69 -13.89 6.59 2.36
C ALA A 69 -14.68 6.81 3.64
N LEU A 70 -14.82 8.06 4.10
CA LEU A 70 -15.61 8.40 5.27
C LEU A 70 -17.09 8.03 5.07
N ALA A 71 -17.65 8.33 3.90
CA ALA A 71 -19.02 7.96 3.56
C ALA A 71 -19.23 6.45 3.59
N MET A 72 -18.32 5.67 3.00
CA MET A 72 -18.40 4.21 3.00
C MET A 72 -18.18 3.58 4.37
N SER A 73 -17.23 4.10 5.15
CA SER A 73 -17.01 3.69 6.54
C SER A 73 -18.24 4.00 7.40
N TRP A 74 -18.87 5.16 7.20
CA TRP A 74 -20.12 5.52 7.86
C TRP A 74 -21.25 4.56 7.47
N VAL A 75 -21.41 4.24 6.18
CA VAL A 75 -22.41 3.29 5.71
C VAL A 75 -22.24 1.94 6.41
N LEU A 76 -21.03 1.38 6.44
CA LEU A 76 -20.79 0.07 7.05
C LEU A 76 -20.93 0.09 8.59
N CYS A 77 -20.51 1.16 9.26
CA CYS A 77 -20.54 1.23 10.73
C CYS A 77 -21.86 1.75 11.31
N ARG A 78 -22.65 2.53 10.57
CA ARG A 78 -23.81 3.28 11.10
C ARG A 78 -25.17 2.89 10.51
N THR A 79 -25.21 2.02 9.51
CA THR A 79 -26.46 1.54 8.89
C THR A 79 -26.69 0.05 9.12
N ASN A 80 -27.91 -0.43 8.93
CA ASN A 80 -28.28 -1.84 9.15
C ASN A 80 -28.28 -2.66 7.83
N ILE A 81 -27.37 -2.34 6.90
CA ILE A 81 -27.22 -3.11 5.67
C ILE A 81 -26.64 -4.50 5.95
N ARG A 82 -27.06 -5.48 5.14
CA ARG A 82 -26.54 -6.86 5.17
C ARG A 82 -25.22 -6.96 4.42
N ALA A 83 -24.50 -8.07 4.61
CA ALA A 83 -23.24 -8.38 3.90
C ALA A 83 -22.12 -7.34 4.06
N LYS A 84 -22.07 -6.61 5.17
CA LYS A 84 -21.04 -5.59 5.47
C LYS A 84 -19.61 -6.10 5.31
N SER A 85 -19.34 -7.36 5.71
CA SER A 85 -18.03 -7.98 5.56
C SER A 85 -17.65 -8.16 4.09
N ALA A 86 -18.59 -8.59 3.24
CA ALA A 86 -18.35 -8.74 1.81
C ALA A 86 -18.09 -7.39 1.14
N ILE A 87 -18.90 -6.36 1.47
CA ILE A 87 -18.69 -5.00 0.95
C ILE A 87 -17.33 -4.45 1.41
N ALA A 88 -16.97 -4.63 2.69
CA ALA A 88 -15.66 -4.21 3.19
C ALA A 88 -14.51 -4.90 2.43
N VAL A 89 -14.63 -6.19 2.10
CA VAL A 89 -13.64 -6.90 1.27
C VAL A 89 -13.58 -6.31 -0.14
N ILE A 90 -14.73 -6.04 -0.77
CA ILE A 90 -14.79 -5.41 -2.10
C ILE A 90 -14.05 -4.07 -2.08
N MET A 91 -14.25 -3.25 -1.05
CA MET A 91 -13.58 -1.95 -0.90
C MET A 91 -12.04 -2.05 -0.88
N THR A 92 -11.49 -3.23 -0.56
CA THR A 92 -10.03 -3.46 -0.51
C THR A 92 -9.44 -4.07 -1.78
N LEU A 93 -10.28 -4.53 -2.72
CA LEU A 93 -9.82 -5.21 -3.94
C LEU A 93 -8.84 -4.41 -4.80
N PRO A 94 -8.95 -3.07 -4.95
CA PRO A 94 -7.99 -2.31 -5.74
C PRO A 94 -6.54 -2.40 -5.22
N MET A 95 -6.34 -2.76 -3.94
CA MET A 95 -4.99 -2.98 -3.37
C MET A 95 -4.31 -4.25 -3.89
N LEU A 96 -5.04 -5.13 -4.59
CA LEU A 96 -4.52 -6.42 -5.07
C LEU A 96 -3.94 -6.34 -6.49
N ILE A 97 -3.94 -5.16 -7.10
CA ILE A 97 -3.36 -4.93 -8.43
C ILE A 97 -2.53 -3.65 -8.46
N PRO A 98 -1.58 -3.53 -9.42
CA PRO A 98 -0.81 -2.30 -9.59
C PRO A 98 -1.71 -1.11 -9.95
N SER A 99 -1.31 0.09 -9.51
CA SER A 99 -1.99 1.35 -9.85
C SER A 99 -2.07 1.57 -11.37
N LEU A 100 -1.04 1.12 -12.10
CA LEU A 100 -1.03 1.08 -13.56
C LEU A 100 -2.21 0.29 -14.13
N ALA A 101 -2.46 -0.92 -13.61
CA ALA A 101 -3.59 -1.73 -14.04
C ALA A 101 -4.91 -0.99 -13.74
N LEU A 102 -5.07 -0.38 -12.56
CA LEU A 102 -6.28 0.42 -12.28
C LEU A 102 -6.52 1.53 -13.32
N GLY A 103 -5.46 2.23 -13.75
CA GLY A 103 -5.53 3.20 -14.85
C GLY A 103 -5.94 2.55 -16.17
N MET A 104 -5.36 1.40 -16.52
CA MET A 104 -5.71 0.63 -17.72
C MET A 104 -7.17 0.14 -17.70
N GLY A 105 -7.68 -0.33 -16.56
CA GLY A 105 -9.07 -0.72 -16.39
C GLY A 105 -10.04 0.46 -16.59
N LEU A 106 -9.65 1.67 -16.16
CA LEU A 106 -10.38 2.89 -16.50
C LEU A 106 -10.35 3.18 -18.00
N VAL A 107 -9.21 3.01 -18.67
CA VAL A 107 -9.11 3.17 -20.13
C VAL A 107 -10.05 2.20 -20.85
N PHE A 108 -10.14 0.94 -20.42
CA PHE A 108 -11.04 -0.05 -21.01
C PHE A 108 -12.52 0.29 -20.85
N LEU A 109 -12.89 1.00 -19.79
CA LEU A 109 -14.28 1.37 -19.54
C LEU A 109 -14.64 2.73 -20.11
N LEU A 110 -13.79 3.73 -19.89
CA LEU A 110 -14.07 5.15 -20.06
C LEU A 110 -13.12 5.85 -21.05
N GLY A 111 -12.15 5.15 -21.62
CA GLY A 111 -11.30 5.70 -22.69
C GLY A 111 -12.10 6.10 -23.93
N SER A 112 -11.44 6.67 -24.94
CA SER A 112 -12.11 7.14 -26.17
C SER A 112 -12.91 6.07 -26.90
N ASN A 113 -12.50 4.81 -26.78
CA ASN A 113 -13.25 3.65 -27.29
C ASN A 113 -13.63 2.68 -26.17
N GLY A 114 -13.83 3.20 -24.96
CA GLY A 114 -14.19 2.45 -23.77
C GLY A 114 -15.55 1.76 -23.90
N ILE A 115 -15.74 0.67 -23.17
CA ILE A 115 -16.98 -0.12 -23.19
C ILE A 115 -18.18 0.75 -22.78
N ILE A 116 -18.04 1.51 -21.71
CA ILE A 116 -19.10 2.40 -21.19
C ILE A 116 -19.22 3.65 -22.07
N THR A 117 -18.09 4.22 -22.51
CA THR A 117 -18.08 5.38 -23.43
C THR A 117 -18.90 5.11 -24.68
N ASN A 118 -18.66 3.97 -25.33
CA ASN A 118 -19.37 3.57 -26.54
C ASN A 118 -20.83 3.18 -26.27
N ALA A 119 -21.09 2.47 -25.16
CA ALA A 119 -22.45 2.04 -24.82
C ALA A 119 -23.39 3.21 -24.48
N LEU A 120 -22.86 4.27 -23.86
CA LEU A 120 -23.62 5.45 -23.44
C LEU A 120 -23.47 6.66 -24.39
N GLY A 121 -22.62 6.56 -25.42
CA GLY A 121 -22.36 7.67 -26.35
C GLY A 121 -21.74 8.89 -25.68
N LEU A 122 -20.84 8.69 -24.71
CA LEU A 122 -20.25 9.78 -23.93
C LEU A 122 -19.17 10.52 -24.73
N ASP A 123 -19.32 11.84 -24.85
CA ASP A 123 -18.34 12.72 -25.51
C ASP A 123 -17.48 13.44 -24.46
N PHE A 124 -16.63 12.69 -23.74
CA PHE A 124 -15.62 13.27 -22.84
C PHE A 124 -14.29 12.53 -22.97
N SER A 125 -13.20 13.23 -22.69
CA SER A 125 -11.86 12.64 -22.64
C SER A 125 -11.54 12.17 -21.22
N LEU A 126 -11.31 10.86 -21.06
CA LEU A 126 -10.68 10.32 -19.85
C LEU A 126 -9.27 10.89 -19.65
N TYR A 127 -8.53 11.12 -20.74
CA TYR A 127 -7.12 11.49 -20.65
C TYR A 127 -6.93 12.94 -20.19
N GLY A 128 -6.07 13.13 -19.18
CA GLY A 128 -5.76 14.42 -18.58
C GLY A 128 -5.98 14.42 -17.06
N PHE A 129 -6.00 15.62 -16.48
CA PHE A 129 -6.12 15.83 -15.03
C PHE A 129 -7.22 14.98 -14.36
N TRP A 130 -8.44 15.00 -14.91
CA TRP A 130 -9.58 14.27 -14.32
C TRP A 130 -9.46 12.74 -14.43
N GLY A 131 -8.84 12.23 -15.50
CA GLY A 131 -8.51 10.81 -15.60
C GLY A 131 -7.58 10.37 -14.49
N ILE A 132 -6.50 11.15 -14.29
CA ILE A 132 -5.55 10.89 -13.21
C ILE A 132 -6.27 10.92 -11.86
N VAL A 133 -7.11 11.93 -11.60
CA VAL A 133 -7.88 12.02 -10.36
C VAL A 133 -8.78 10.79 -10.17
N MET A 134 -9.53 10.35 -11.18
CA MET A 134 -10.39 9.17 -11.07
C MET A 134 -9.60 7.90 -10.75
N GLY A 135 -8.49 7.66 -11.45
CA GLY A 135 -7.66 6.47 -11.19
C GLY A 135 -6.95 6.55 -9.84
N SER A 136 -6.47 7.73 -9.45
CA SER A 136 -5.82 7.96 -8.16
C SER A 136 -6.82 7.82 -7.00
N VAL A 137 -8.11 8.15 -7.21
CA VAL A 137 -9.16 7.85 -6.24
C VAL A 137 -9.36 6.35 -6.09
N LEU A 138 -9.49 5.59 -7.19
CA LEU A 138 -9.59 4.12 -7.12
C LEU A 138 -8.39 3.48 -6.42
N TYR A 139 -7.19 4.02 -6.67
CA TYR A 139 -5.96 3.53 -6.07
C TYR A 139 -5.84 3.85 -4.57
N SER A 140 -6.19 5.09 -4.17
CA SER A 140 -5.97 5.57 -2.80
C SER A 140 -7.15 5.38 -1.86
N PHE A 141 -8.37 5.21 -2.40
CA PHE A 141 -9.59 4.98 -1.63
C PHE A 141 -9.48 3.80 -0.65
N PRO A 142 -8.97 2.61 -1.01
CA PRO A 142 -8.90 1.48 -0.07
C PRO A 142 -8.05 1.77 1.17
N SER A 143 -6.95 2.51 1.00
CA SER A 143 -6.06 2.89 2.09
C SER A 143 -6.76 3.86 3.04
N ALA A 144 -7.40 4.90 2.50
CA ALA A 144 -8.21 5.85 3.27
C ALA A 144 -9.39 5.16 3.97
N PHE A 145 -10.05 4.23 3.27
CA PHE A 145 -11.17 3.46 3.77
C PHE A 145 -10.77 2.61 4.98
N LEU A 146 -9.68 1.85 4.90
CA LEU A 146 -9.21 1.03 6.03
C LEU A 146 -8.92 1.88 7.27
N LEU A 147 -8.21 3.00 7.11
CA LEU A 147 -7.88 3.91 8.22
C LEU A 147 -9.14 4.45 8.92
N LEU A 148 -10.14 4.89 8.15
CA LEU A 148 -11.36 5.47 8.71
C LEU A 148 -12.36 4.40 9.20
N TYR A 149 -12.45 3.28 8.50
CA TYR A 149 -13.33 2.16 8.85
C TYR A 149 -12.90 1.53 10.18
N ASP A 150 -11.61 1.28 10.36
CA ASP A 150 -11.10 0.67 11.60
C ASP A 150 -11.36 1.59 12.80
N VAL A 151 -11.16 2.90 12.66
CA VAL A 151 -11.44 3.85 13.74
C VAL A 151 -12.93 3.90 14.07
N LEU A 152 -13.80 4.02 13.06
CA LEU A 152 -15.25 4.11 13.28
C LEU A 152 -15.88 2.81 13.79
N LYS A 153 -15.31 1.67 13.42
CA LYS A 153 -15.78 0.34 13.84
C LYS A 153 -15.60 0.10 15.34
N TYR A 154 -14.53 0.64 15.93
CA TYR A 154 -14.20 0.46 17.34
C TYR A 154 -14.49 1.71 18.20
N GLU A 155 -15.19 2.70 17.65
CA GLU A 155 -15.64 3.88 18.40
C GLU A 155 -16.65 3.49 19.49
N ASP A 156 -16.53 4.10 20.68
CA ASP A 156 -17.45 3.87 21.80
C ASP A 156 -18.80 4.58 21.58
N ALA A 157 -19.89 3.84 21.72
CA ALA A 157 -21.25 4.33 21.56
C ALA A 157 -21.75 5.15 22.75
N SER A 158 -21.14 5.01 23.93
CA SER A 158 -21.63 5.60 25.19
C SER A 158 -21.87 7.12 25.13
N PRO A 159 -20.97 7.95 24.53
CA PRO A 159 -21.21 9.40 24.40
C PRO A 159 -22.42 9.72 23.53
N TYR A 160 -22.72 8.90 22.53
CA TYR A 160 -23.85 9.10 21.61
C TYR A 160 -25.18 8.74 22.26
N GLU A 161 -25.20 7.68 23.07
CA GLU A 161 -26.39 7.33 23.87
C GLU A 161 -26.72 8.42 24.88
N ALA A 162 -25.72 8.98 25.56
CA ALA A 162 -25.92 10.11 26.47
C ALA A 162 -26.45 11.35 25.73
N ALA A 163 -25.90 11.65 24.54
CA ALA A 163 -26.38 12.74 23.71
C ALA A 163 -27.83 12.54 23.22
N ASP A 164 -28.21 11.30 22.91
CA ASP A 164 -29.59 10.94 22.55
C ASP A 164 -30.56 11.14 23.73
N VAL A 165 -30.17 10.77 24.95
CA VAL A 165 -30.97 11.01 26.18
C VAL A 165 -31.15 12.51 26.45
N LEU A 166 -30.12 13.31 26.19
CA LEU A 166 -30.15 14.78 26.33
C LEU A 166 -30.89 15.49 25.19
N GLY A 167 -31.41 14.77 24.20
CA GLY A 167 -32.12 15.35 23.06
C GLY A 167 -31.22 16.13 22.09
N ILE A 168 -29.90 15.89 22.12
CA ILE A 168 -28.95 16.56 21.22
C ILE A 168 -29.14 16.03 19.81
N PRO A 169 -29.35 16.89 18.79
CA PRO A 169 -29.60 16.43 17.42
C PRO A 169 -28.36 15.77 16.80
N LYS A 170 -28.58 14.85 15.85
CA LYS A 170 -27.51 14.05 15.21
C LYS A 170 -26.41 14.87 14.53
N ILE A 171 -26.74 16.05 13.98
CA ILE A 171 -25.74 16.93 13.39
C ILE A 171 -24.79 17.52 14.45
N ASN A 172 -25.30 17.87 15.63
CA ASN A 172 -24.50 18.33 16.74
C ASN A 172 -23.66 17.18 17.32
N GLN A 173 -24.21 15.96 17.39
CA GLN A 173 -23.42 14.78 17.76
C GLN A 173 -22.25 14.56 16.80
N PHE A 174 -22.49 14.70 15.49
CA PHE A 174 -21.43 14.59 14.50
C PHE A 174 -20.35 15.67 14.68
N LEU A 175 -20.73 16.93 14.80
CA LEU A 175 -19.79 18.05 14.91
C LEU A 175 -19.05 18.11 16.24
N SER A 176 -19.69 17.70 17.34
CA SER A 176 -19.15 17.84 18.70
C SER A 176 -18.57 16.56 19.28
N ILE A 177 -18.94 15.38 18.76
CA ILE A 177 -18.45 14.08 19.23
C ILE A 177 -17.62 13.41 18.12
N THR A 178 -18.24 13.12 16.97
CA THR A 178 -17.59 12.34 15.90
C THR A 178 -16.39 13.05 15.29
N LEU A 179 -16.55 14.30 14.84
CA LEU A 179 -15.50 15.02 14.13
C LEU A 179 -14.28 15.30 15.02
N PRO A 180 -14.43 15.71 16.30
CA PRO A 180 -13.31 15.81 17.24
C PRO A 180 -12.64 14.47 17.54
N TYR A 181 -13.42 13.37 17.59
CA TYR A 181 -12.88 12.01 17.75
C TYR A 181 -12.04 11.60 16.53
N LEU A 182 -12.52 11.90 15.32
CA LEU A 182 -11.85 11.57 14.08
C LEU A 182 -10.67 12.49 13.74
N ARG A 183 -10.49 13.65 14.40
CA ARG A 183 -9.52 14.68 13.98
C ARG A 183 -8.11 14.16 13.72
N LYS A 184 -7.58 13.30 14.60
CA LYS A 184 -6.22 12.75 14.48
C LYS A 184 -6.16 11.68 13.39
N PRO A 185 -7.04 10.66 13.39
CA PRO A 185 -7.18 9.73 12.27
C PRO A 185 -7.33 10.40 10.90
N LEU A 186 -8.10 11.48 10.81
CA LEU A 186 -8.33 12.22 9.57
C LEU A 186 -7.04 12.87 9.07
N ILE A 187 -6.24 13.47 9.96
CA ILE A 187 -4.94 14.04 9.58
C ILE A 187 -4.02 12.94 9.04
N SER A 188 -3.89 11.81 9.75
CA SER A 188 -3.08 10.68 9.27
C SER A 188 -3.59 10.15 7.92
N ALA A 189 -4.91 10.05 7.74
CA ALA A 189 -5.51 9.62 6.47
C ALA A 189 -5.26 10.61 5.33
N VAL A 190 -5.28 11.93 5.58
CA VAL A 190 -4.92 12.96 4.59
C VAL A 190 -3.49 12.76 4.10
N PHE A 191 -2.54 12.67 5.03
CA PHE A 191 -1.12 12.58 4.67
C PHE A 191 -0.76 11.24 4.03
N ALA A 192 -1.34 10.13 4.51
CA ALA A 192 -1.17 8.81 3.89
C ALA A 192 -1.70 8.79 2.45
N THR A 193 -2.94 9.25 2.24
CA THR A 193 -3.58 9.31 0.92
C THR A 193 -2.83 10.24 -0.02
N PHE A 194 -2.42 11.42 0.45
CA PHE A 194 -1.67 12.39 -0.35
C PHE A 194 -0.31 11.83 -0.79
N THR A 195 0.43 11.21 0.14
CA THR A 195 1.74 10.61 -0.14
C THR A 195 1.60 9.48 -1.16
N LEU A 196 0.56 8.65 -1.03
CA LEU A 196 0.27 7.57 -1.95
C LEU A 196 0.00 8.08 -3.38
N VAL A 197 -0.76 9.17 -3.53
CA VAL A 197 -1.10 9.73 -4.85
C VAL A 197 0.05 10.55 -5.46
N VAL A 198 0.76 11.37 -4.68
CA VAL A 198 1.83 12.24 -5.21
C VAL A 198 3.05 11.45 -5.68
N THR A 199 3.23 10.25 -5.14
CA THR A 199 4.30 9.33 -5.51
C THR A 199 3.86 8.27 -6.54
N ASP A 200 2.58 8.26 -6.92
CA ASP A 200 2.08 7.29 -7.88
C ASP A 200 2.55 7.60 -9.30
N TYR A 201 3.04 6.56 -9.95
CA TYR A 201 3.50 6.58 -11.33
C TYR A 201 2.50 5.88 -12.25
N GLY A 202 1.84 4.82 -11.78
CA GLY A 202 1.08 3.92 -12.64
C GLY A 202 -0.18 4.55 -13.21
N VAL A 203 -1.05 5.13 -12.36
CA VAL A 203 -2.27 5.78 -12.88
C VAL A 203 -1.92 6.92 -13.84
N PRO A 204 -1.07 7.90 -13.45
CA PRO A 204 -0.76 9.01 -14.34
C PRO A 204 -0.16 8.59 -15.69
N LEU A 205 0.59 7.48 -15.75
CA LEU A 205 1.12 6.97 -17.02
C LEU A 205 0.01 6.56 -17.98
N MET A 206 -1.03 5.88 -17.49
CA MET A 206 -2.10 5.31 -18.33
C MET A 206 -3.15 6.34 -18.75
N VAL A 207 -3.52 7.26 -17.85
CA VAL A 207 -4.63 8.21 -18.07
C VAL A 207 -4.19 9.67 -18.13
N GLY A 208 -2.88 9.96 -18.06
CA GLY A 208 -2.38 11.32 -18.00
C GLY A 208 -2.52 12.12 -19.29
N GLY A 209 -2.45 11.47 -20.46
CA GLY A 209 -2.47 12.16 -21.75
C GLY A 209 -1.38 13.22 -21.84
N LYS A 210 -1.76 14.50 -21.95
CA LYS A 210 -0.82 15.64 -21.95
C LYS A 210 -0.44 16.14 -20.54
N THR A 211 -1.08 15.62 -19.50
CA THR A 211 -0.84 16.01 -18.11
C THR A 211 0.24 15.12 -17.50
N THR A 212 1.48 15.61 -17.48
CA THR A 212 2.61 14.89 -16.89
C THR A 212 2.75 15.23 -15.41
N THR A 213 2.85 14.22 -14.55
CA THR A 213 3.17 14.35 -13.12
C THR A 213 4.66 14.11 -12.87
N LEU A 214 5.17 14.46 -11.69
CA LEU A 214 6.58 14.32 -11.31
C LEU A 214 7.06 12.86 -11.42
N PRO A 215 6.33 11.83 -10.93
CA PRO A 215 6.76 10.45 -11.10
C PRO A 215 6.86 10.02 -12.58
N VAL A 216 5.92 10.45 -13.42
CA VAL A 216 5.97 10.16 -14.87
C VAL A 216 7.13 10.87 -15.54
N LEU A 217 7.36 12.15 -15.24
CA LEU A 217 8.49 12.91 -15.76
C LEU A 217 9.82 12.26 -15.35
N MET A 218 9.95 11.86 -14.09
CA MET A 218 11.14 11.18 -13.59
C MET A 218 11.40 9.88 -14.34
N TYR A 219 10.36 9.08 -14.58
CA TYR A 219 10.50 7.85 -15.36
C TYR A 219 10.94 8.14 -16.81
N GLN A 220 10.29 9.09 -17.49
CA GLN A 220 10.61 9.45 -18.88
C GLN A 220 12.06 9.94 -19.03
N GLU A 221 12.51 10.79 -18.11
CA GLU A 221 13.86 11.36 -18.16
C GLU A 221 14.93 10.32 -17.81
N VAL A 222 14.71 9.50 -16.79
CA VAL A 222 15.72 8.54 -16.32
C VAL A 222 15.76 7.29 -17.20
N ILE A 223 14.62 6.69 -17.54
CA ILE A 223 14.58 5.46 -18.36
C ILE A 223 14.65 5.80 -19.85
N GLY A 224 13.88 6.78 -20.30
CA GLY A 224 13.80 7.13 -21.71
C GLY A 224 15.03 7.88 -22.22
N LEU A 225 15.57 8.81 -21.43
CA LEU A 225 16.65 9.71 -21.86
C LEU A 225 17.97 9.52 -21.10
N LEU A 226 18.04 8.61 -20.11
CA LEU A 226 19.19 8.41 -19.23
C LEU A 226 19.65 9.70 -18.52
N ASN A 227 18.73 10.65 -18.34
CA ASN A 227 18.97 11.93 -17.70
C ASN A 227 18.79 11.82 -16.17
N TYR A 228 19.82 11.29 -15.53
CA TYR A 228 19.84 11.11 -14.08
C TYR A 228 19.78 12.42 -13.28
N ASN A 229 20.24 13.55 -13.85
CA ASN A 229 20.19 14.86 -13.20
C ASN A 229 18.76 15.32 -12.91
N THR A 230 17.87 15.19 -13.91
CA THR A 230 16.44 15.48 -13.74
C THR A 230 15.81 14.52 -12.72
N GLY A 231 16.17 13.25 -12.76
CA GLY A 231 15.73 12.26 -11.78
C GLY A 231 16.11 12.62 -10.35
N VAL A 232 17.34 13.09 -10.10
CA VAL A 232 17.81 13.50 -8.77
C VAL A 232 17.02 14.71 -8.25
N ALA A 233 16.79 15.72 -9.10
CA ALA A 233 16.03 16.91 -8.75
C ALA A 233 14.57 16.58 -8.39
N ILE A 234 13.91 15.75 -9.22
CA ILE A 234 12.54 15.29 -8.96
C ILE A 234 12.48 14.43 -7.70
N GLY A 235 13.44 13.51 -7.52
CA GLY A 235 13.48 12.64 -6.36
C GLY A 235 13.63 13.39 -5.04
N PHE A 236 14.40 14.48 -5.03
CA PHE A 236 14.47 15.38 -3.88
C PHE A 236 13.12 16.03 -3.56
N VAL A 237 12.41 16.54 -4.57
CA VAL A 237 11.09 17.18 -4.36
C VAL A 237 10.03 16.18 -3.92
N LEU A 238 10.00 14.97 -4.49
CA LEU A 238 9.04 13.93 -4.10
C LEU A 238 9.22 13.44 -2.65
N LEU A 239 10.41 13.61 -2.08
CA LEU A 239 10.71 13.26 -0.70
C LEU A 239 10.17 14.29 0.31
N ILE A 240 9.97 15.56 -0.09
CA ILE A 240 9.47 16.63 0.79
C ILE A 240 8.05 16.30 1.31
N PRO A 241 7.03 16.05 0.45
CA PRO A 241 5.72 15.57 0.89
C PRO A 241 5.76 14.40 1.85
N ALA A 242 6.59 13.41 1.56
CA ALA A 242 6.67 12.18 2.31
C ALA A 242 7.30 12.38 3.70
N ILE A 243 8.32 13.25 3.82
CA ILE A 243 8.86 13.69 5.11
C ILE A 243 7.81 14.48 5.89
N VAL A 244 7.09 15.41 5.27
CA VAL A 244 6.07 16.21 5.97
C VAL A 244 4.97 15.30 6.50
N ALA A 245 4.46 14.38 5.67
CA ALA A 245 3.49 13.37 6.05
C ALA A 245 3.98 12.55 7.26
N PHE A 246 5.22 12.06 7.17
CA PHE A 246 5.86 11.30 8.24
C PHE A 246 5.98 12.09 9.56
N LEU A 247 6.47 13.34 9.50
CA LEU A 247 6.61 14.19 10.68
C LEU A 247 5.25 14.46 11.33
N VAL A 248 4.24 14.75 10.52
CA VAL A 248 2.89 15.01 11.02
C VAL A 248 2.30 13.76 11.68
N ASP A 249 2.47 12.58 11.09
CA ASP A 249 1.97 11.33 11.66
C ASP A 249 2.65 11.00 13.00
N VAL A 250 3.97 11.18 13.08
CA VAL A 250 4.75 10.99 14.33
C VAL A 250 4.33 11.98 15.42
N LEU A 251 4.09 13.25 15.06
CA LEU A 251 3.69 14.29 16.02
C LEU A 251 2.23 14.10 16.49
N ASN A 252 1.37 13.55 15.63
CA ASN A 252 -0.03 13.28 15.94
C ASN A 252 -0.29 11.91 16.56
N ALA A 253 0.74 11.07 16.72
CA ALA A 253 0.65 9.75 17.32
C ALA A 253 -0.13 9.79 18.63
N ASP A 254 -1.24 9.04 18.70
CA ASP A 254 -2.14 9.10 19.82
C ASP A 254 -1.53 8.40 21.04
N LYS A 255 -1.12 9.17 22.04
CA LYS A 255 -0.65 8.67 23.34
C LYS A 255 -1.81 8.30 24.28
N GLY A 256 -3.05 8.41 23.81
CA GLY A 256 -4.25 8.05 24.56
C GLY A 256 -4.27 6.55 24.86
N LYS A 257 -4.35 6.20 26.14
CA LYS A 257 -4.74 4.85 26.57
C LYS A 257 -6.16 4.62 26.07
N SER A 258 -6.31 3.94 24.93
CA SER A 258 -7.64 3.56 24.44
C SER A 258 -8.33 2.78 25.55
N SER A 259 -9.49 3.27 26.00
CA SER A 259 -10.24 2.68 27.10
C SER A 259 -10.60 1.24 26.73
N PHE A 260 -10.31 0.29 27.61
CA PHE A 260 -10.36 -1.15 27.30
C PHE A 260 -11.78 -1.70 27.11
N VAL A 261 -12.82 -0.87 27.25
CA VAL A 261 -14.22 -1.24 27.08
C VAL A 261 -14.89 -0.24 26.16
N SER A 262 -14.91 -0.52 24.86
CA SER A 262 -15.72 0.21 23.88
C SER A 262 -17.10 -0.44 23.79
N LYS A 263 -18.18 0.31 24.00
CA LYS A 263 -19.53 -0.19 23.74
C LYS A 263 -19.82 -0.11 22.24
N ALA A 264 -20.19 -1.23 21.63
CA ALA A 264 -20.60 -1.26 20.22
C ALA A 264 -21.93 -0.50 20.03
N PHE A 265 -22.10 0.11 18.86
CA PHE A 265 -23.33 0.83 18.52
C PHE A 265 -24.51 -0.10 18.30
N ASP A 266 -25.63 0.20 18.95
CA ASP A 266 -26.92 -0.43 18.68
C ASP A 266 -27.62 0.27 17.50
N ILE A 267 -27.55 -0.35 16.32
CA ILE A 267 -28.06 0.22 15.08
C ILE A 267 -29.56 -0.11 14.95
N LYS A 268 -30.42 0.78 15.44
CA LYS A 268 -31.88 0.71 15.23
C LYS A 268 -32.22 0.74 13.74
N ARG A 269 -33.21 -0.05 13.31
CA ARG A 269 -33.66 -0.12 11.90
C ARG A 269 -34.27 1.20 11.45
N ASN A 270 -33.85 1.70 10.29
CA ASN A 270 -34.42 2.91 9.68
C ASN A 270 -34.45 2.71 8.16
N VAL A 271 -35.65 2.63 7.57
CA VAL A 271 -35.84 2.27 6.15
C VAL A 271 -35.10 3.22 5.21
N ALA A 272 -35.22 4.53 5.41
CA ALA A 272 -34.59 5.53 4.54
C ALA A 272 -33.07 5.49 4.63
N ARG A 273 -32.52 5.45 5.85
CA ARG A 273 -31.07 5.37 6.09
C ARG A 273 -30.48 4.08 5.52
N ASP A 274 -31.16 2.95 5.76
CA ASP A 274 -30.67 1.64 5.34
C ASP A 274 -30.79 1.48 3.82
N ALA A 275 -31.84 2.01 3.18
CA ALA A 275 -31.97 2.07 1.72
C ALA A 275 -30.85 2.90 1.08
N LEU A 276 -30.58 4.10 1.61
CA LEU A 276 -29.44 4.92 1.18
C LEU A 276 -28.12 4.16 1.34
N GLY A 277 -27.94 3.46 2.47
CA GLY A 277 -26.78 2.62 2.72
C GLY A 277 -26.61 1.52 1.67
N TYR A 278 -27.69 0.87 1.25
CA TYR A 278 -27.65 -0.12 0.17
C TYR A 278 -27.29 0.49 -1.18
N VAL A 279 -27.88 1.64 -1.53
CA VAL A 279 -27.58 2.33 -2.80
C VAL A 279 -26.11 2.74 -2.84
N VAL A 280 -25.63 3.42 -1.81
CA VAL A 280 -24.22 3.87 -1.72
C VAL A 280 -23.28 2.68 -1.72
N GLY A 281 -23.57 1.64 -0.93
CA GLY A 281 -22.78 0.41 -0.88
C GLY A 281 -22.73 -0.32 -2.23
N LEU A 282 -23.85 -0.39 -2.95
CA LEU A 282 -23.93 -1.00 -4.28
C LEU A 282 -23.15 -0.18 -5.31
N VAL A 283 -23.37 1.14 -5.37
CA VAL A 283 -22.68 2.03 -6.31
C VAL A 283 -21.17 1.98 -6.11
N ALA A 284 -20.70 2.05 -4.86
CA ALA A 284 -19.27 1.93 -4.56
C ALA A 284 -18.71 0.55 -4.94
N SER A 285 -19.46 -0.52 -4.67
CA SER A 285 -19.05 -1.88 -5.05
C SER A 285 -18.94 -2.02 -6.56
N VAL A 286 -19.90 -1.50 -7.32
CA VAL A 286 -19.90 -1.50 -8.78
C VAL A 286 -18.73 -0.66 -9.32
N ALA A 287 -18.49 0.53 -8.77
CA ALA A 287 -17.38 1.39 -9.18
C ALA A 287 -16.01 0.75 -8.99
N ILE A 288 -15.85 -0.11 -7.98
CA ILE A 288 -14.61 -0.87 -7.74
C ILE A 288 -14.52 -2.13 -8.60
N ILE A 289 -15.62 -2.88 -8.71
CA ILE A 289 -15.64 -4.15 -9.43
C ILE A 289 -15.51 -3.93 -10.93
N LEU A 290 -16.12 -2.88 -11.49
CA LEU A 290 -16.14 -2.66 -12.94
C LEU A 290 -14.73 -2.57 -13.55
N PRO A 291 -13.81 -1.71 -13.08
CA PRO A 291 -12.45 -1.66 -13.63
C PRO A 291 -11.73 -3.00 -13.53
N LEU A 292 -11.91 -3.75 -12.44
CA LEU A 292 -11.32 -5.09 -12.26
C LEU A 292 -11.94 -6.12 -13.20
N GLY A 293 -13.25 -6.07 -13.39
CA GLY A 293 -14.00 -6.94 -14.30
C GLY A 293 -13.66 -6.68 -15.77
N SER A 294 -13.23 -5.46 -16.12
CA SER A 294 -12.78 -5.13 -17.47
C SER A 294 -11.59 -5.98 -17.92
N PHE A 295 -10.69 -6.37 -17.00
CA PHE A 295 -9.59 -7.27 -17.36
C PHE A 295 -10.09 -8.65 -17.78
N VAL A 296 -11.13 -9.17 -17.13
CA VAL A 296 -11.73 -10.44 -17.53
C VAL A 296 -12.24 -10.31 -18.97
N LEU A 297 -13.07 -9.30 -19.25
CA LEU A 297 -13.60 -9.11 -20.59
C LEU A 297 -12.48 -8.95 -21.64
N VAL A 298 -11.54 -8.02 -21.41
CA VAL A 298 -10.49 -7.70 -22.39
C VAL A 298 -9.48 -8.83 -22.58
N SER A 299 -9.24 -9.67 -21.56
CA SER A 299 -8.34 -10.83 -21.70
C SER A 299 -8.89 -11.90 -22.66
N PHE A 300 -10.21 -11.99 -22.78
CA PHE A 300 -10.89 -13.09 -23.46
C PHE A 300 -11.56 -12.68 -24.78
N VAL A 301 -11.15 -11.58 -25.40
CA VAL A 301 -11.69 -11.12 -26.70
C VAL A 301 -10.63 -11.12 -27.80
N GLN A 302 -11.02 -11.30 -29.06
CA GLN A 302 -10.07 -11.38 -30.17
C GLN A 302 -9.26 -10.11 -30.37
N LYS A 303 -9.91 -8.94 -30.36
CA LYS A 303 -9.25 -7.66 -30.60
C LYS A 303 -10.02 -6.51 -29.98
N TYR A 304 -9.63 -6.08 -28.79
CA TYR A 304 -10.27 -4.94 -28.15
C TYR A 304 -9.89 -3.62 -28.83
N PRO A 305 -10.82 -2.69 -29.11
CA PRO A 305 -12.28 -2.73 -28.88
C PRO A 305 -13.11 -3.16 -30.12
N ILE A 306 -12.46 -3.65 -31.18
CA ILE A 306 -13.05 -3.85 -32.51
C ILE A 306 -13.83 -5.16 -32.61
N ASP A 307 -13.25 -6.26 -32.13
CA ASP A 307 -13.82 -7.61 -32.17
C ASP A 307 -13.87 -8.19 -30.76
N LEU A 308 -15.08 -8.22 -30.21
CA LEU A 308 -15.37 -8.73 -28.87
C LEU A 308 -15.74 -10.23 -28.88
N THR A 309 -15.45 -10.95 -29.96
CA THR A 309 -15.65 -12.40 -30.04
C THR A 309 -14.79 -13.09 -28.99
N VAL A 310 -15.41 -13.96 -28.19
CA VAL A 310 -14.71 -14.63 -27.09
C VAL A 310 -13.66 -15.60 -27.63
N THR A 311 -12.43 -15.51 -27.12
CA THR A 311 -11.31 -16.40 -27.46
C THR A 311 -10.39 -16.65 -26.25
N LEU A 312 -9.65 -17.76 -26.31
CA LEU A 312 -8.55 -18.09 -25.39
C LEU A 312 -7.16 -17.85 -26.00
N ASP A 313 -7.09 -17.41 -27.27
CA ASP A 313 -5.83 -17.27 -28.01
C ASP A 313 -4.85 -16.29 -27.33
N ASN A 314 -5.38 -15.28 -26.63
CA ASN A 314 -4.58 -14.31 -25.88
C ASN A 314 -3.76 -14.97 -24.77
N ILE A 315 -4.26 -16.04 -24.15
CA ILE A 315 -3.50 -16.80 -23.15
C ILE A 315 -2.32 -17.48 -23.83
N GLY A 316 -2.54 -18.15 -24.96
CA GLY A 316 -1.46 -18.77 -25.74
C GLY A 316 -0.42 -17.75 -26.20
N ARG A 317 -0.87 -16.61 -26.72
CA ARG A 317 -0.02 -15.48 -27.13
C ARG A 317 0.79 -14.92 -25.96
N ALA A 318 0.16 -14.70 -24.80
CA ALA A 318 0.82 -14.26 -23.59
C ALA A 318 1.87 -15.27 -23.09
N MET A 319 1.55 -16.56 -23.11
CA MET A 319 2.49 -17.62 -22.73
C MET A 319 3.68 -17.71 -23.68
N ASN A 320 3.47 -17.50 -24.99
CA ASN A 320 4.54 -17.43 -25.98
C ASN A 320 5.45 -16.20 -25.80
N LEU A 321 4.98 -15.17 -25.09
CA LEU A 321 5.76 -13.99 -24.69
C LEU A 321 6.40 -14.18 -23.30
N ASN A 322 6.54 -15.43 -22.83
CA ASN A 322 7.18 -15.81 -21.57
C ASN A 322 6.52 -15.19 -20.32
N VAL A 323 5.23 -14.86 -20.38
CA VAL A 323 4.47 -14.36 -19.19
C VAL A 323 4.62 -15.29 -17.99
N GLY A 324 4.73 -16.60 -18.21
CA GLY A 324 4.99 -17.59 -17.16
C GLY A 324 6.29 -17.35 -16.39
N ASP A 325 7.38 -17.00 -17.07
CA ASP A 325 8.68 -16.75 -16.44
C ASP A 325 8.64 -15.48 -15.59
N TYR A 326 8.05 -14.40 -16.12
CA TYR A 326 7.86 -13.15 -15.37
C TYR A 326 6.94 -13.30 -14.16
N TRP A 327 5.94 -14.19 -14.26
CA TRP A 327 5.08 -14.56 -13.14
C TRP A 327 5.87 -15.28 -12.05
N VAL A 328 6.72 -16.25 -12.42
CA VAL A 328 7.61 -16.96 -11.49
C VAL A 328 8.59 -16.00 -10.84
N ASN A 329 9.21 -15.09 -11.59
CA ASN A 329 10.10 -14.04 -11.06
C ASN A 329 9.41 -13.24 -9.95
N SER A 330 8.17 -12.82 -10.20
CA SER A 330 7.38 -12.05 -9.23
C SER A 330 7.08 -12.82 -7.95
N ILE A 331 6.72 -14.11 -8.09
CA ILE A 331 6.47 -14.99 -6.94
C ILE A 331 7.76 -15.20 -6.14
N ILE A 332 8.90 -15.43 -6.79
CA ILE A 332 10.21 -15.60 -6.13
C ILE A 332 10.56 -14.34 -5.33
N ILE A 333 10.47 -13.17 -5.95
CA ILE A 333 10.75 -11.89 -5.29
C ILE A 333 9.78 -11.67 -4.12
N ALA A 334 8.48 -11.84 -4.34
CA ALA A 334 7.45 -11.61 -3.33
C ALA A 334 7.60 -12.57 -2.12
N CYS A 335 7.86 -13.86 -2.36
CA CYS A 335 8.13 -14.83 -1.30
C CYS A 335 9.42 -14.52 -0.54
N ALA A 336 10.50 -14.17 -1.24
CA ALA A 336 11.76 -13.82 -0.60
C ALA A 336 11.62 -12.58 0.29
N VAL A 337 10.97 -11.53 -0.21
CA VAL A 337 10.70 -10.30 0.57
C VAL A 337 9.74 -10.59 1.72
N ALA A 338 8.71 -11.40 1.53
CA ALA A 338 7.78 -11.75 2.60
C ALA A 338 8.48 -12.51 3.74
N LEU A 339 9.37 -13.45 3.43
CA LEU A 339 10.12 -14.21 4.43
C LEU A 339 11.18 -13.36 5.14
N LEU A 340 12.07 -12.73 4.36
CA LEU A 340 13.18 -11.93 4.88
C LEU A 340 12.67 -10.67 5.58
N GLY A 341 11.70 -9.99 4.96
CA GLY A 341 11.10 -8.76 5.46
C GLY A 341 10.34 -8.98 6.75
N THR A 342 9.52 -10.04 6.84
CA THR A 342 8.82 -10.37 8.09
C THR A 342 9.80 -10.68 9.20
N THR A 343 10.87 -11.43 8.90
CA THR A 343 11.91 -11.77 9.88
C THR A 343 12.61 -10.50 10.39
N LEU A 344 13.15 -9.67 9.49
CA LEU A 344 13.87 -8.44 9.85
C LEU A 344 12.98 -7.43 10.56
N ALA A 345 11.76 -7.20 10.06
CA ALA A 345 10.79 -6.29 10.64
C ALA A 345 10.35 -6.74 12.03
N TYR A 346 10.09 -8.03 12.23
CA TYR A 346 9.68 -8.57 13.53
C TYR A 346 10.80 -8.46 14.56
N PHE A 347 12.06 -8.75 14.20
CA PHE A 347 13.20 -8.57 15.10
C PHE A 347 13.47 -7.10 15.42
N ALA A 348 13.38 -6.20 14.43
CA ALA A 348 13.48 -4.76 14.66
C ALA A 348 12.36 -4.29 15.61
N ALA A 349 11.12 -4.72 15.38
CA ALA A 349 9.98 -4.42 16.25
C ALA A 349 10.20 -4.92 17.68
N TYR A 350 10.68 -6.16 17.86
CA TYR A 350 11.00 -6.68 19.19
C TYR A 350 12.06 -5.86 19.93
N ILE A 351 13.16 -5.49 19.26
CA ILE A 351 14.20 -4.65 19.88
C ILE A 351 13.64 -3.28 20.27
N THR A 352 12.87 -2.67 19.39
CA THR A 352 12.36 -1.31 19.58
C THR A 352 11.21 -1.24 20.59
N ALA A 353 10.33 -2.23 20.64
CA ALA A 353 9.20 -2.29 21.56
C ALA A 353 9.55 -2.82 22.95
N ARG A 354 10.47 -3.80 23.07
CA ARG A 354 10.69 -4.55 24.34
C ARG A 354 12.01 -4.26 25.03
N MET A 355 13.04 -3.80 24.32
CA MET A 355 14.39 -3.71 24.89
C MET A 355 14.82 -2.32 25.36
N GLY A 356 14.18 -1.27 24.87
CA GLY A 356 14.52 0.11 25.19
C GLY A 356 15.97 0.52 24.87
N GLY A 357 16.34 1.72 25.29
CA GLY A 357 17.69 2.30 25.11
C GLY A 357 17.87 3.16 23.86
N ARG A 358 19.05 3.79 23.74
CA ARG A 358 19.37 4.73 22.65
C ARG A 358 19.31 4.08 21.26
N PHE A 359 19.88 2.87 21.13
CA PHE A 359 19.84 2.12 19.87
C PHE A 359 18.40 1.79 19.43
N ALA A 360 17.53 1.38 20.37
CA ALA A 360 16.13 1.10 20.07
C ALA A 360 15.39 2.36 19.56
N LYS A 361 15.65 3.53 20.17
CA LYS A 361 15.07 4.80 19.70
C LYS A 361 15.53 5.17 18.29
N LEU A 362 16.84 5.02 18.01
CA LEU A 362 17.39 5.30 16.68
C LEU A 362 16.89 4.30 15.63
N LEU A 363 16.85 3.01 15.98
CA LEU A 363 16.34 1.97 15.10
C LEU A 363 14.85 2.18 14.80
N HIS A 364 14.05 2.56 15.80
CA HIS A 364 12.64 2.90 15.58
C HIS A 364 12.52 4.01 14.55
N LEU A 365 13.25 5.12 14.74
CA LEU A 365 13.27 6.27 13.82
C LEU A 365 13.64 5.83 12.40
N VAL A 366 14.71 5.04 12.24
CA VAL A 366 15.15 4.55 10.93
C VAL A 366 14.07 3.65 10.27
N CYS A 367 13.45 2.75 11.03
CA CYS A 367 12.43 1.84 10.52
C CYS A 367 11.17 2.58 10.07
N ILE A 368 10.75 3.64 10.78
CA ILE A 368 9.57 4.42 10.40
C ILE A 368 9.87 5.40 9.26
N THR A 369 11.10 5.90 9.15
CA THR A 369 11.50 6.79 8.04
C THR A 369 11.48 6.11 6.68
N THR A 370 11.56 4.78 6.60
CA THR A 370 11.45 4.10 5.31
C THR A 370 10.07 4.26 4.66
N LEU A 371 9.03 4.54 5.45
CA LEU A 371 7.70 4.90 4.95
C LEU A 371 7.71 6.19 4.12
N ALA A 372 8.64 7.09 4.43
CA ALA A 372 8.77 8.38 3.77
C ALA A 372 9.56 8.31 2.46
N ILE A 373 10.09 7.14 2.08
CA ILE A 373 10.92 7.01 0.87
C ILE A 373 10.02 6.51 -0.27
N PRO A 374 9.73 7.34 -1.29
CA PRO A 374 8.96 6.90 -2.45
C PRO A 374 9.71 5.82 -3.22
N GLY A 375 8.98 4.84 -3.78
CA GLY A 375 9.59 3.72 -4.50
C GLY A 375 10.41 4.18 -5.72
N ILE A 376 9.92 5.14 -6.49
CA ILE A 376 10.62 5.72 -7.65
C ILE A 376 11.95 6.38 -7.25
N VAL A 377 11.97 7.06 -6.11
CA VAL A 377 13.17 7.71 -5.55
C VAL A 377 14.16 6.66 -5.05
N LEU A 378 13.67 5.63 -4.36
CA LEU A 378 14.47 4.50 -3.92
C LEU A 378 15.13 3.79 -5.12
N GLY A 379 14.36 3.52 -6.17
CA GLY A 379 14.84 2.89 -7.41
C GLY A 379 15.99 3.66 -8.05
N LEU A 380 15.83 4.97 -8.26
CA LEU A 380 16.91 5.81 -8.80
C LEU A 380 18.14 5.83 -7.86
N SER A 381 17.92 5.98 -6.55
CA SER A 381 19.04 6.00 -5.60
C SER A 381 19.84 4.70 -5.62
N TYR A 382 19.17 3.56 -5.85
CA TYR A 382 19.80 2.26 -5.99
C TYR A 382 20.55 2.12 -7.30
N VAL A 383 20.01 2.63 -8.41
CA VAL A 383 20.74 2.68 -9.68
C VAL A 383 22.04 3.44 -9.51
N LEU A 384 22.02 4.62 -8.90
CA LEU A 384 23.22 5.44 -8.76
C LEU A 384 24.25 4.84 -7.81
N PHE A 385 23.81 4.19 -6.73
CA PHE A 385 24.70 3.68 -5.69
C PHE A 385 25.23 2.26 -5.95
N PHE A 386 24.37 1.35 -6.44
CA PHE A 386 24.74 -0.06 -6.64
C PHE A 386 25.25 -0.37 -8.05
N LYS A 387 25.27 0.58 -8.98
CA LYS A 387 25.80 0.35 -10.34
C LYS A 387 27.23 -0.21 -10.28
N GLY A 388 27.44 -1.35 -10.95
CA GLY A 388 28.72 -2.06 -10.96
C GLY A 388 28.99 -2.96 -9.74
N SER A 389 28.08 -3.02 -8.77
CA SER A 389 28.16 -3.99 -7.67
C SER A 389 27.70 -5.38 -8.11
N ILE A 390 28.06 -6.40 -7.33
CA ILE A 390 27.62 -7.80 -7.54
C ILE A 390 26.10 -8.01 -7.39
N LEU A 391 25.39 -7.05 -6.79
CA LEU A 391 23.94 -7.12 -6.59
C LEU A 391 23.18 -6.58 -7.80
N TYR A 392 23.80 -5.68 -8.58
CA TYR A 392 23.14 -4.96 -9.66
C TYR A 392 22.83 -5.90 -10.83
N GLY A 393 21.61 -5.83 -11.37
CA GLY A 393 21.13 -6.73 -12.43
C GLY A 393 20.80 -8.15 -11.95
N THR A 394 20.45 -8.32 -10.66
CA THR A 394 20.06 -9.62 -10.10
C THR A 394 18.80 -9.49 -9.25
N PHE A 395 18.13 -10.61 -8.97
CA PHE A 395 17.01 -10.65 -8.00
C PHE A 395 17.34 -10.02 -6.65
N ALA A 396 18.61 -10.03 -6.21
CA ALA A 396 19.00 -9.51 -4.92
C ALA A 396 18.74 -8.00 -4.79
N ILE A 397 18.98 -7.22 -5.86
CA ILE A 397 18.72 -5.76 -5.81
C ILE A 397 17.22 -5.46 -5.79
N LEU A 398 16.41 -6.24 -6.51
CA LEU A 398 14.95 -6.14 -6.51
C LEU A 398 14.37 -6.50 -5.14
N ILE A 399 14.86 -7.58 -4.52
CA ILE A 399 14.48 -7.99 -3.16
C ILE A 399 14.87 -6.90 -2.16
N LEU A 400 16.09 -6.35 -2.24
CA LEU A 400 16.57 -5.32 -1.34
C LEU A 400 15.73 -4.03 -1.43
N ALA A 401 15.43 -3.58 -2.65
CA ALA A 401 14.63 -2.38 -2.88
C ALA A 401 13.22 -2.54 -2.29
N ASN A 402 12.56 -3.67 -2.57
CA ASN A 402 11.23 -3.96 -2.02
C ASN A 402 11.24 -4.13 -0.50
N LEU A 403 12.29 -4.72 0.08
CA LEU A 403 12.45 -4.84 1.53
C LEU A 403 12.43 -3.48 2.21
N ILE A 404 13.17 -2.50 1.69
CA ILE A 404 13.22 -1.15 2.26
C ILE A 404 11.91 -0.40 1.99
N HIS A 405 11.41 -0.45 0.76
CA HIS A 405 10.20 0.29 0.37
C HIS A 405 8.97 -0.11 1.22
N PHE A 406 8.82 -1.40 1.53
CA PHE A 406 7.68 -1.91 2.30
C PHE A 406 7.97 -2.22 3.77
N PHE A 407 9.14 -1.83 4.30
CA PHE A 407 9.57 -2.23 5.64
C PHE A 407 8.65 -1.70 6.76
N ALA A 408 8.27 -0.42 6.68
CA ALA A 408 7.70 0.32 7.80
C ALA A 408 6.35 -0.22 8.27
N SER A 409 5.43 -0.57 7.35
CA SER A 409 4.08 -0.99 7.73
C SER A 409 4.08 -2.33 8.50
N PRO A 410 4.73 -3.42 8.02
CA PRO A 410 4.86 -4.66 8.78
C PRO A 410 5.62 -4.46 10.10
N TYR A 411 6.65 -3.60 10.10
CA TYR A 411 7.37 -3.23 11.32
C TYR A 411 6.44 -2.59 12.37
N LEU A 412 5.60 -1.63 11.96
CA LEU A 412 4.63 -0.97 12.85
C LEU A 412 3.55 -1.93 13.35
N MET A 413 3.08 -2.85 12.50
CA MET A 413 2.16 -3.93 12.92
C MET A 413 2.78 -4.75 14.07
N ALA A 414 4.01 -5.22 13.90
CA ALA A 414 4.71 -5.97 14.94
C ALA A 414 5.02 -5.12 16.18
N TYR A 415 5.47 -3.88 16.00
CA TYR A 415 5.81 -2.96 17.09
C TYR A 415 4.60 -2.69 17.99
N ASN A 416 3.45 -2.38 17.38
CA ASN A 416 2.20 -2.12 18.10
C ASN A 416 1.64 -3.40 18.74
N SER A 417 1.74 -4.55 18.07
CA SER A 417 1.28 -5.84 18.61
C SER A 417 2.11 -6.27 19.82
N LEU A 418 3.44 -6.20 19.73
CA LEU A 418 4.37 -6.50 20.83
C LEU A 418 4.27 -5.49 21.99
N GLY A 419 3.97 -4.23 21.68
CA GLY A 419 3.74 -3.18 22.67
C GLY A 419 2.49 -3.40 23.52
N LYS A 420 1.49 -4.15 23.01
CA LYS A 420 0.27 -4.49 23.76
C LYS A 420 0.44 -5.63 24.76
N VAL A 421 1.50 -6.44 24.62
CA VAL A 421 1.77 -7.56 25.53
C VAL A 421 2.33 -7.06 26.86
N ASN A 422 1.98 -7.68 27.99
CA ASN A 422 2.45 -7.30 29.33
C ASN A 422 3.98 -7.15 29.38
N GLU A 423 4.46 -5.96 29.75
CA GLU A 423 5.88 -5.58 29.79
C GLU A 423 6.73 -6.39 30.78
N ASN A 424 6.10 -7.03 31.76
CA ASN A 424 6.80 -7.75 32.83
C ASN A 424 7.18 -9.19 32.47
N LEU A 425 6.72 -9.75 31.35
CA LEU A 425 6.96 -11.15 31.00
C LEU A 425 8.46 -11.50 30.91
N GLU A 426 9.28 -10.62 30.35
CA GLU A 426 10.72 -10.81 30.25
C GLU A 426 11.42 -10.69 31.61
N ALA A 427 10.92 -9.83 32.50
CA ALA A 427 11.44 -9.68 33.85
C ALA A 427 11.14 -10.93 34.69
N VAL A 428 9.89 -11.41 34.66
CA VAL A 428 9.45 -12.64 35.33
C VAL A 428 10.21 -13.87 34.78
N GLY A 429 10.34 -14.00 33.46
CA GLY A 429 11.13 -15.09 32.90
C GLY A 429 12.60 -15.03 33.32
N SER A 430 13.17 -13.82 33.43
CA SER A 430 14.55 -13.64 33.89
C SER A 430 14.76 -14.03 35.35
N THR A 431 13.78 -13.86 36.25
CA THR A 431 13.88 -14.32 37.64
C THR A 431 13.78 -15.85 37.73
N MET A 432 13.06 -16.48 36.79
CA MET A 432 12.96 -17.94 36.66
C MET A 432 14.11 -18.59 35.86
N GLY A 433 15.14 -17.81 35.46
CA GLY A 433 16.26 -18.31 34.66
C GLY A 433 15.93 -18.61 33.19
N ILE A 434 14.72 -18.27 32.72
CA ILE A 434 14.27 -18.46 31.34
C ILE A 434 14.96 -17.43 30.43
N SER A 435 15.41 -17.88 29.27
CA SER A 435 16.09 -17.00 28.31
C SER A 435 15.11 -16.10 27.55
N ARG A 436 15.53 -14.88 27.22
CA ARG A 436 14.74 -13.98 26.34
C ARG A 436 14.39 -14.59 24.99
N GLY A 437 15.27 -15.44 24.44
CA GLY A 437 14.99 -16.15 23.19
C GLY A 437 13.88 -17.19 23.34
N SER A 438 13.82 -17.87 24.49
CA SER A 438 12.72 -18.78 24.83
C SER A 438 11.42 -18.01 25.00
N ILE A 439 11.43 -16.87 25.72
CA ILE A 439 10.22 -16.03 25.86
C ILE A 439 9.74 -15.51 24.51
N LEU A 440 10.65 -15.07 23.64
CA LEU A 440 10.31 -14.65 22.28
C LEU A 440 9.65 -15.78 21.49
N LYS A 441 10.24 -16.97 21.51
CA LYS A 441 9.79 -18.13 20.74
C LYS A 441 8.49 -18.74 21.28
N ASP A 442 8.40 -18.91 22.59
CA ASP A 442 7.38 -19.74 23.24
C ASP A 442 6.20 -18.91 23.75
N VAL A 443 6.35 -17.59 23.88
CA VAL A 443 5.30 -16.69 24.40
C VAL A 443 4.94 -15.60 23.39
N LEU A 444 5.91 -14.77 22.97
CA LEU A 444 5.60 -13.58 22.14
C LEU A 444 5.20 -13.92 20.71
N ILE A 445 5.92 -14.83 20.03
CA ILE A 445 5.58 -15.27 18.67
C ILE A 445 4.18 -15.94 18.64
N PRO A 446 3.84 -16.88 19.54
CA PRO A 446 2.50 -17.46 19.58
C PRO A 446 1.38 -16.44 19.82
N GLN A 447 1.62 -15.43 20.67
CA GLN A 447 0.63 -14.37 20.93
C GLN A 447 0.45 -13.40 19.75
N THR A 448 1.49 -13.19 18.95
CA THR A 448 1.48 -12.25 17.81
C THR A 448 1.38 -12.96 16.45
N LYS A 449 1.01 -14.24 16.45
CA LYS A 449 0.97 -15.09 15.25
C LYS A 449 0.08 -14.53 14.14
N ASP A 450 -1.05 -13.91 14.49
CA ASP A 450 -1.96 -13.28 13.53
C ASP A 450 -1.30 -12.06 12.87
N THR A 451 -0.56 -11.27 13.65
CA THR A 451 0.23 -10.15 13.14
C THR A 451 1.30 -10.64 12.18
N ILE A 452 1.99 -11.74 12.47
CA ILE A 452 3.02 -12.30 11.58
C ILE A 452 2.40 -12.74 10.24
N VAL A 453 1.22 -13.36 10.25
CA VAL A 453 0.49 -13.73 9.01
C VAL A 453 0.10 -12.49 8.21
N GLU A 454 -0.34 -11.42 8.88
CA GLU A 454 -0.67 -10.15 8.24
C GLU A 454 0.57 -9.46 7.64
N MET A 455 1.72 -9.51 8.31
CA MET A 455 3.00 -9.01 7.78
C MET A 455 3.42 -9.74 6.51
N VAL A 456 3.34 -11.08 6.49
CA VAL A 456 3.62 -11.91 5.29
C VAL A 456 2.70 -11.52 4.15
N GLY A 457 1.39 -11.38 4.44
CA GLY A 457 0.39 -10.95 3.47
C GLY A 457 0.64 -9.56 2.90
N TYR A 458 1.10 -8.62 3.73
CA TYR A 458 1.43 -7.27 3.30
C TYR A 458 2.64 -7.27 2.37
N PHE A 459 3.75 -7.88 2.76
CA PHE A 459 4.96 -7.91 1.93
C PHE A 459 4.71 -8.60 0.59
N PHE A 460 4.07 -9.78 0.58
CA PHE A 460 3.83 -10.52 -0.65
C PHE A 460 2.99 -9.73 -1.65
N VAL A 461 1.82 -9.22 -1.21
CA VAL A 461 0.89 -8.53 -2.10
C VAL A 461 1.49 -7.23 -2.62
N ASN A 462 2.14 -6.44 -1.77
CA ASN A 462 2.77 -5.20 -2.21
C ASN A 462 3.90 -5.46 -3.21
N CYS A 463 4.76 -6.47 -2.98
CA CYS A 463 5.79 -6.84 -3.95
C CYS A 463 5.22 -7.27 -5.31
N MET A 464 4.14 -8.05 -5.33
CA MET A 464 3.49 -8.50 -6.56
C MET A 464 2.94 -7.36 -7.42
N VAL A 465 2.56 -6.24 -6.82
CA VAL A 465 1.95 -5.08 -7.51
C VAL A 465 2.94 -3.94 -7.74
N THR A 466 4.20 -4.08 -7.33
CA THR A 466 5.15 -2.96 -7.36
C THR A 466 5.72 -2.74 -8.75
N ILE A 467 5.74 -1.46 -9.14
CA ILE A 467 6.33 -0.99 -10.41
C ILE A 467 7.44 0.03 -10.13
N SER A 468 7.17 1.04 -9.28
CA SER A 468 7.98 2.26 -9.17
C SER A 468 9.47 2.03 -8.86
N ALA A 469 9.81 1.24 -7.84
CA ALA A 469 11.21 1.01 -7.47
C ALA A 469 11.92 0.04 -8.42
N VAL A 470 11.19 -0.99 -8.87
CA VAL A 470 11.75 -2.08 -9.66
C VAL A 470 11.97 -1.68 -11.12
N ALA A 471 11.22 -0.71 -11.65
CA ALA A 471 11.34 -0.25 -13.04
C ALA A 471 12.74 0.26 -13.41
N PHE A 472 13.49 0.79 -12.45
CA PHE A 472 14.85 1.28 -12.65
C PHE A 472 15.93 0.20 -12.51
N LEU A 473 15.58 -0.94 -11.91
CA LEU A 473 16.52 -1.95 -11.46
C LEU A 473 16.40 -3.27 -12.24
N SER A 474 15.21 -3.54 -12.77
CA SER A 474 14.95 -4.76 -13.53
C SER A 474 15.67 -4.78 -14.87
N THR A 475 16.15 -5.95 -15.22
CA THR A 475 16.65 -6.32 -16.54
C THR A 475 15.63 -7.22 -17.24
N THR A 476 15.91 -7.65 -18.47
CA THR A 476 15.04 -8.57 -19.22
C THR A 476 14.90 -9.94 -18.57
N LEU A 477 15.87 -10.38 -17.76
CA LEU A 477 15.90 -11.72 -17.15
C LEU A 477 15.14 -11.78 -15.81
N ASP A 478 15.23 -10.73 -15.01
CA ASP A 478 14.68 -10.66 -13.65
C ASP A 478 13.44 -9.77 -13.56
N MET A 479 12.86 -9.35 -14.69
CA MET A 479 11.69 -8.49 -14.75
C MET A 479 10.50 -9.07 -13.98
N PRO A 480 9.92 -8.30 -13.05
CA PRO A 480 8.62 -8.61 -12.44
C PRO A 480 7.46 -8.47 -13.44
N LEU A 481 6.42 -9.28 -13.22
CA LEU A 481 5.20 -9.35 -14.02
C LEU A 481 4.46 -8.02 -14.10
N ALA A 482 4.47 -7.22 -13.03
CA ALA A 482 3.81 -5.91 -13.02
C ALA A 482 4.43 -4.92 -14.02
N LEU A 483 5.72 -5.04 -14.33
CA LEU A 483 6.40 -4.21 -15.34
C LEU A 483 6.08 -4.66 -16.76
N LEU A 484 5.83 -5.96 -16.96
CA LEU A 484 5.45 -6.48 -18.28
C LEU A 484 4.16 -5.83 -18.81
N ILE A 485 3.28 -5.33 -17.93
CA ILE A 485 2.07 -4.59 -18.33
C ILE A 485 2.44 -3.38 -19.19
N THR A 486 3.45 -2.58 -18.81
CA THR A 486 3.86 -1.41 -19.60
C THR A 486 4.45 -1.81 -20.93
N ASP A 487 5.23 -2.89 -20.98
CA ASP A 487 5.90 -3.35 -22.20
C ASP A 487 4.90 -3.91 -23.22
N LEU A 488 3.91 -4.68 -22.76
CA LEU A 488 2.85 -5.22 -23.61
C LEU A 488 1.94 -4.11 -24.12
N ASP A 489 1.60 -3.13 -23.27
CA ASP A 489 0.80 -1.98 -23.68
C ASP A 489 1.54 -1.12 -24.72
N ALA A 490 2.84 -0.86 -24.51
CA ALA A 490 3.68 -0.16 -25.49
C ALA A 490 3.76 -0.88 -26.84
N GLN A 491 3.68 -2.21 -26.85
CA GLN A 491 3.63 -3.04 -28.06
C GLN A 491 2.23 -3.16 -28.67
N ARG A 492 1.21 -2.46 -28.12
CA ARG A 492 -0.20 -2.54 -28.52
C ARG A 492 -0.80 -3.95 -28.36
N LEU A 493 -0.28 -4.74 -27.42
CA LEU A 493 -0.78 -6.06 -27.04
C LEU A 493 -1.70 -5.94 -25.82
N THR A 494 -2.75 -5.15 -25.96
CA THR A 494 -3.65 -4.74 -24.88
C THR A 494 -4.35 -5.93 -24.21
N GLU A 495 -4.74 -6.95 -24.97
CA GLU A 495 -5.40 -8.13 -24.40
C GLU A 495 -4.43 -8.98 -23.58
N CYS A 496 -3.16 -9.07 -23.99
CA CYS A 496 -2.11 -9.70 -23.20
C CYS A 496 -1.84 -8.90 -21.90
N ALA A 497 -1.80 -7.57 -21.98
CA ALA A 497 -1.63 -6.72 -20.79
C ALA A 497 -2.82 -6.84 -19.80
N ALA A 498 -4.04 -6.97 -20.32
CA ALA A 498 -5.22 -7.28 -19.52
C ALA A 498 -5.12 -8.65 -18.85
N PHE A 499 -4.64 -9.67 -19.58
CA PHE A 499 -4.42 -11.01 -19.02
C PHE A 499 -3.36 -10.99 -17.91
N VAL A 500 -2.26 -10.26 -18.10
CA VAL A 500 -1.24 -10.09 -17.06
C VAL A 500 -1.81 -9.42 -15.81
N SER A 501 -2.62 -8.36 -15.99
CA SER A 501 -3.31 -7.68 -14.87
C SER A 501 -4.26 -8.61 -14.12
N LEU A 502 -5.00 -9.45 -14.85
CA LEU A 502 -5.88 -10.47 -14.30
C LEU A 502 -5.09 -11.55 -13.55
N LEU A 503 -3.94 -11.99 -14.08
CA LEU A 503 -3.07 -12.98 -13.46
C LEU A 503 -2.51 -12.49 -12.13
N ILE A 504 -2.10 -11.22 -12.03
CA ILE A 504 -1.67 -10.59 -10.77
C ILE A 504 -2.83 -10.59 -9.76
N LEU A 505 -4.03 -10.16 -10.17
CA LEU A 505 -5.22 -10.13 -9.31
C LEU A 505 -5.55 -11.51 -8.75
N ILE A 506 -5.61 -12.53 -9.61
CA ILE A 506 -5.90 -13.92 -9.23
C ILE A 506 -4.83 -14.44 -8.26
N THR A 507 -3.56 -14.19 -8.55
CA THR A 507 -2.43 -14.62 -7.69
C THR A 507 -2.56 -14.03 -6.29
N ASN A 508 -2.85 -12.73 -6.19
CA ASN A 508 -2.99 -12.04 -4.90
C ASN A 508 -4.24 -12.49 -4.13
N ILE A 509 -5.37 -12.71 -4.82
CA ILE A 509 -6.58 -13.29 -4.21
C ILE A 509 -6.29 -14.69 -3.67
N ALA A 510 -5.67 -15.56 -4.49
CA ALA A 510 -5.33 -16.92 -4.09
C ALA A 510 -4.41 -16.92 -2.86
N PHE A 511 -3.39 -16.05 -2.83
CA PHE A 511 -2.51 -15.92 -1.69
C PHE A 511 -3.24 -15.44 -0.42
N LYS A 512 -4.12 -14.44 -0.53
CA LYS A 512 -4.96 -13.98 0.60
C LYS A 512 -5.88 -15.09 1.12
N LEU A 513 -6.45 -15.91 0.25
CA LEU A 513 -7.27 -17.08 0.64
C LEU A 513 -6.43 -18.13 1.37
N ILE A 514 -5.21 -18.40 0.91
CA ILE A 514 -4.26 -19.29 1.60
C ILE A 514 -3.97 -18.77 3.01
N LEU A 515 -3.63 -17.48 3.16
CA LEU A 515 -3.37 -16.89 4.49
C LEU A 515 -4.60 -16.91 5.40
N ALA A 516 -5.80 -16.69 4.86
CA ALA A 516 -7.04 -16.83 5.62
C ALA A 516 -7.26 -18.27 6.10
N GLY A 517 -6.94 -19.26 5.26
CA GLY A 517 -6.94 -20.68 5.61
C GLY A 517 -5.94 -21.01 6.72
N VAL A 518 -4.71 -20.50 6.62
CA VAL A 518 -3.66 -20.63 7.64
C VAL A 518 -4.11 -20.03 8.97
N LYS A 519 -4.66 -18.81 8.98
CA LYS A 519 -5.19 -18.15 10.19
C LYS A 519 -6.30 -19.00 10.83
N LYS A 520 -7.23 -19.53 10.02
CA LYS A 520 -8.31 -20.41 10.51
C LYS A 520 -7.77 -21.71 11.13
N ALA A 521 -6.78 -22.35 10.52
CA ALA A 521 -6.13 -23.54 11.06
C ALA A 521 -5.42 -23.25 12.39
N MET A 522 -4.71 -22.13 12.48
CA MET A 522 -4.00 -21.68 13.69
C MET A 522 -4.93 -21.38 14.87
N HIS A 523 -6.14 -20.86 14.61
CA HIS A 523 -7.16 -20.68 15.66
C HIS A 523 -7.78 -22.00 16.11
N ARG A 524 -8.03 -22.94 15.18
CA ARG A 524 -8.55 -24.28 15.51
C ARG A 524 -7.58 -25.11 16.34
N ALA A 525 -6.28 -25.02 16.08
CA ALA A 525 -5.26 -25.72 16.87
C ALA A 525 -5.04 -25.10 18.28
N GLY A 526 -5.46 -23.84 18.47
CA GLY A 526 -5.30 -23.12 19.74
C GLY A 526 -6.54 -23.14 20.64
N SER A 527 -7.69 -23.60 20.17
CA SER A 527 -8.84 -23.87 21.02
C SER A 527 -8.61 -25.17 21.79
N PRO A 528 -8.53 -25.16 23.13
CA PRO A 528 -8.52 -26.41 23.88
C PRO A 528 -9.79 -27.17 23.51
N THR A 529 -9.62 -28.40 23.05
CA THR A 529 -10.70 -29.37 22.93
C THR A 529 -11.42 -29.45 24.27
N ALA A 530 -12.63 -28.88 24.32
CA ALA A 530 -13.64 -29.27 25.28
C ALA A 530 -14.06 -30.71 24.95
N SER A 531 -13.22 -31.67 25.31
CA SER A 531 -13.49 -33.10 25.25
C SER A 531 -12.48 -33.86 26.12
N ALA A 532 -12.78 -33.94 27.42
CA ALA A 532 -12.57 -35.11 28.28
C ALA A 532 -13.06 -34.75 29.70
N VAL A 533 -14.37 -34.81 29.88
CA VAL A 533 -14.99 -35.31 31.12
C VAL A 533 -15.05 -36.82 30.97
#